data_AF-A0A1J5STC0-F1
#
_entry.id   AF-A0A1J5STC0-F1
#
_cell.length_a   1.000
_cell.length_b   1.000
_cell.length_c   1.000
_cell.angle_alpha   90.00
_cell.angle_beta   90.00
_cell.angle_gamma   90.00
#
_symmetry.space_group_name_H-M   'P 1'
#
loop_
_entity.id
_entity.type
_entity.pdbx_description
1 polymer ?
#
loop_
_entity_poly.entity_id
_entity_poly.type
_entity_poly.pdbx_seq_one_letter_code
_entity_poly.pdbx_strand_id
1 'polypeptide(L)'
;MKKGEKILFGIVALLVVVTVINFTVLESIRRNSDKPLFPILTHFVFSDEGLRGYQIYQQRDCYTCHRAVGSGTSMGVSLDGLGSKHDVDYFYAFLKKPEQVYGSKTMDHGAPPKDAAYVSELPDAELRTMAVFLSELKSDQGSSSSFVPPKGDSSFIDAMLDMWAPDGWRAQYKDIRDWMKTKPQEEQHEAKH
;
A
#
# COMPACT_ATOMS: atom_id res chain seq x y z
N MET A 1 -26.50 -8.62 -44.59
CA MET A 1 -25.19 -8.22 -44.06
C MET A 1 -24.19 -8.02 -45.19
N LYS A 2 -23.47 -6.90 -45.18
CA LYS A 2 -22.40 -6.60 -46.16
C LYS A 2 -21.18 -7.50 -45.89
N LYS A 3 -20.30 -7.73 -46.88
CA LYS A 3 -19.09 -8.58 -46.71
C LYS A 3 -18.23 -8.16 -45.51
N GLY A 4 -18.02 -6.86 -45.30
CA GLY A 4 -17.23 -6.35 -44.18
C GLY A 4 -17.86 -6.64 -42.81
N GLU A 5 -19.18 -6.62 -42.71
CA GLU A 5 -19.92 -6.90 -41.48
C GLU A 5 -19.78 -8.39 -41.07
N LYS A 6 -19.82 -9.31 -42.04
CA LYS A 6 -19.58 -10.74 -41.77
C LYS A 6 -18.17 -11.03 -41.28
N ILE A 7 -17.16 -10.35 -41.85
CA ILE A 7 -15.76 -10.47 -41.42
C ILE A 7 -15.61 -9.93 -39.99
N LEU A 8 -16.19 -8.75 -39.70
CA LEU A 8 -16.17 -8.17 -38.37
C LEU A 8 -16.79 -9.10 -37.32
N PHE A 9 -18.01 -9.60 -37.56
CA PHE A 9 -18.67 -10.53 -36.63
C PHE A 9 -17.92 -11.85 -36.47
N GLY A 10 -17.28 -12.35 -37.54
CA GLY A 10 -16.42 -13.53 -37.46
C GLY A 10 -15.21 -13.32 -36.55
N ILE A 11 -14.52 -12.18 -36.68
CA ILE A 11 -13.38 -11.82 -35.82
C ILE A 11 -13.83 -11.63 -34.37
N VAL A 12 -14.93 -10.92 -34.14
CA VAL A 12 -15.48 -10.73 -32.78
C VAL A 12 -15.86 -12.06 -32.15
N ALA A 13 -16.52 -12.96 -32.89
CA ALA A 13 -16.87 -14.30 -32.40
C ALA A 13 -15.62 -15.11 -32.04
N LEU A 14 -14.55 -15.03 -32.86
CA LEU A 14 -13.27 -15.67 -32.56
C LEU A 14 -12.65 -15.12 -31.27
N LEU A 15 -12.61 -13.80 -31.09
CA LEU A 15 -12.06 -13.17 -29.88
C LEU A 15 -12.86 -13.57 -28.64
N VAL A 16 -14.18 -13.64 -28.73
CA VAL A 16 -15.04 -14.12 -27.62
C VAL A 16 -14.70 -15.57 -27.27
N VAL A 17 -14.59 -16.46 -28.27
CA VAL A 17 -14.22 -17.87 -28.04
C VAL A 17 -12.84 -17.98 -27.38
N VAL A 18 -11.84 -17.26 -27.87
CA VAL A 18 -10.48 -17.25 -27.29
C VAL A 18 -10.51 -16.73 -25.86
N THR A 19 -11.29 -15.68 -25.58
CA THR A 19 -11.45 -15.12 -24.24
C THR A 19 -12.07 -16.12 -23.28
N VAL A 20 -13.15 -16.80 -23.69
CA VAL A 20 -13.81 -17.82 -22.89
C VAL A 20 -12.87 -18.99 -22.59
N ILE A 21 -12.15 -19.49 -23.59
CA ILE A 21 -11.17 -20.57 -23.41
C ILE A 21 -10.09 -20.16 -22.40
N ASN A 22 -9.47 -18.98 -22.59
CA ASN A 22 -8.44 -18.49 -21.68
C ASN A 22 -8.97 -18.32 -20.25
N PHE A 23 -10.17 -17.76 -20.10
CA PHE A 23 -10.79 -17.59 -18.78
C PHE A 23 -11.05 -18.95 -18.11
N THR A 24 -11.61 -19.93 -18.83
CA THR A 24 -11.86 -21.27 -18.29
C THR A 24 -10.57 -21.97 -17.88
N VAL A 25 -9.51 -21.87 -18.69
CA VAL A 25 -8.19 -22.43 -18.37
C VAL A 25 -7.61 -21.78 -17.13
N LEU A 26 -7.56 -20.44 -17.08
CA LEU A 26 -7.02 -19.72 -15.92
C LEU A 26 -7.80 -19.99 -14.65
N GLU A 27 -9.13 -20.04 -14.72
CA GLU A 27 -9.99 -20.35 -13.57
C GLU A 27 -9.81 -21.80 -13.09
N SER A 28 -9.62 -22.75 -14.01
CA SER A 28 -9.30 -24.13 -13.68
C SER A 28 -7.96 -24.23 -12.95
N ILE A 29 -6.92 -23.55 -13.45
CA ILE A 29 -5.61 -23.50 -12.80
C ILE A 29 -5.72 -22.84 -11.42
N ARG A 30 -6.42 -21.70 -11.30
CA ARG A 30 -6.61 -20.99 -10.04
C ARG A 30 -7.29 -21.84 -8.97
N ARG A 31 -8.32 -22.62 -9.35
CA ARG A 31 -9.07 -23.49 -8.44
C ARG A 31 -8.30 -24.73 -7.98
N ASN A 32 -7.44 -25.25 -8.84
CA ASN A 32 -6.73 -26.52 -8.60
C ASN A 32 -5.28 -26.33 -8.12
N SER A 33 -4.79 -25.09 -8.04
CA SER A 33 -3.42 -24.79 -7.59
C SER A 33 -3.37 -24.70 -6.06
N ASP A 34 -2.49 -25.50 -5.45
CA ASP A 34 -2.20 -25.44 -4.01
C ASP A 34 -1.33 -24.23 -3.62
N LYS A 35 -0.82 -23.50 -4.63
CA LYS A 35 0.02 -22.31 -4.44
C LYS A 35 -0.66 -21.08 -5.03
N PRO A 36 -0.48 -19.90 -4.43
CA PRO A 36 -1.01 -18.68 -5.00
C PRO A 36 -0.39 -18.42 -6.38
N LEU A 37 -1.21 -18.01 -7.34
CA LEU A 37 -0.77 -17.73 -8.72
C LEU A 37 0.16 -16.52 -8.81
N PHE A 38 0.08 -15.63 -7.82
CA PHE A 38 0.89 -14.43 -7.71
C PHE A 38 1.42 -14.32 -6.28
N PRO A 39 2.61 -13.73 -6.07
CA PRO A 39 3.12 -13.49 -4.73
C PRO A 39 2.19 -12.54 -3.96
N ILE A 40 1.78 -12.96 -2.76
CA ILE A 40 1.03 -12.11 -1.85
C ILE A 40 2.05 -11.35 -1.01
N LEU A 41 2.28 -10.09 -1.36
CA LEU A 41 3.28 -9.22 -0.72
C LEU A 41 2.65 -8.28 0.32
N THR A 42 1.40 -8.51 0.70
CA THR A 42 0.68 -7.75 1.73
C THR A 42 0.18 -8.71 2.80
N HIS A 43 0.42 -8.37 4.05
CA HIS A 43 0.12 -9.20 5.21
C HIS A 43 -0.85 -8.48 6.13
N PHE A 44 -2.04 -9.05 6.29
CA PHE A 44 -3.10 -8.54 7.17
C PHE A 44 -3.41 -9.58 8.25
N VAL A 45 -2.37 -9.91 9.03
CA VAL A 45 -2.47 -10.86 10.15
C VAL A 45 -2.60 -10.05 11.43
N PHE A 46 -3.83 -9.87 11.90
CA PHE A 46 -4.12 -9.03 13.04
C PHE A 46 -4.12 -9.81 14.36
N SER A 47 -3.59 -9.19 15.42
CA SER A 47 -3.86 -9.61 16.79
C SER A 47 -5.31 -9.30 17.18
N ASP A 48 -5.77 -9.80 18.33
CA ASP A 48 -7.09 -9.42 18.87
C ASP A 48 -7.21 -7.91 19.10
N GLU A 49 -6.10 -7.23 19.38
CA GLU A 49 -6.07 -5.78 19.50
C GLU A 49 -6.07 -5.08 18.14
N GLY A 50 -5.31 -5.59 17.17
CA GLY A 50 -5.38 -5.09 15.79
C GLY A 50 -6.77 -5.24 15.17
N LEU A 51 -7.48 -6.33 15.46
CA LEU A 51 -8.85 -6.53 15.01
C LEU A 51 -9.81 -5.51 15.63
N ARG A 52 -9.63 -5.17 16.92
CA ARG A 52 -10.38 -4.07 17.56
C ARG A 52 -10.03 -2.72 16.94
N GLY A 53 -8.78 -2.51 16.55
CA GLY A 53 -8.36 -1.29 15.84
C GLY A 53 -9.01 -1.18 14.47
N TYR A 54 -9.12 -2.29 13.74
CA TYR A 54 -9.86 -2.35 12.48
C TYR A 54 -11.36 -2.02 12.66
N GLN A 55 -11.98 -2.46 13.76
CA GLN A 55 -13.36 -2.08 14.07
C GLN A 55 -13.50 -0.58 14.31
N ILE A 56 -12.58 0.04 15.04
CA ILE A 56 -12.55 1.51 15.23
C ILE A 56 -12.39 2.21 13.87
N TYR A 57 -11.52 1.70 13.00
CA TYR A 57 -11.29 2.25 11.66
C TYR A 57 -12.58 2.29 10.84
N GLN A 58 -13.41 1.25 10.97
CA GLN A 58 -14.72 1.20 10.33
C GLN A 58 -15.73 2.12 11.01
N GLN A 59 -15.81 2.12 12.34
CA GLN A 59 -16.81 2.88 13.10
C GLN A 59 -16.58 4.40 13.07
N ARG A 60 -15.34 4.84 12.91
CA ARG A 60 -14.96 6.25 12.83
C ARG A 60 -14.88 6.75 11.39
N ASP A 61 -15.38 5.98 10.42
CA ASP A 61 -15.40 6.31 8.99
C ASP A 61 -14.02 6.68 8.42
N CYS A 62 -12.94 6.12 8.97
CA CYS A 62 -11.59 6.38 8.48
C CYS A 62 -11.42 5.94 7.02
N TYR A 63 -12.19 4.93 6.59
CA TYR A 63 -12.21 4.43 5.21
C TYR A 63 -12.75 5.43 4.17
N THR A 64 -13.42 6.50 4.62
CA THR A 64 -13.92 7.54 3.72
C THR A 64 -12.78 8.33 3.10
N CYS A 65 -11.66 8.50 3.80
CA CYS A 65 -10.45 9.11 3.28
C CYS A 65 -9.37 8.08 2.98
N HIS A 66 -9.18 7.09 3.86
CA HIS A 66 -8.08 6.14 3.76
C HIS A 66 -8.48 4.83 3.10
N ARG A 67 -7.50 4.17 2.50
CA ARG A 67 -7.57 2.77 2.09
C ARG A 67 -6.81 1.91 3.09
N ALA A 68 -7.41 0.82 3.56
CA ALA A 68 -6.77 -0.20 4.38
C ALA A 68 -7.38 -1.58 4.09
N VAL A 69 -6.59 -2.63 4.25
CA VAL A 69 -6.97 -4.01 3.95
C VAL A 69 -7.49 -4.13 2.50
N GLY A 70 -6.87 -3.38 1.57
CA GLY A 70 -7.28 -3.36 0.18
C GLY A 70 -8.66 -2.73 -0.12
N SER A 71 -9.26 -1.97 0.79
CA SER A 71 -10.56 -1.30 0.61
C SER A 71 -10.60 0.11 1.18
N GLY A 72 -11.55 0.95 0.73
CA GLY A 72 -11.66 2.36 1.08
C GLY A 72 -11.41 3.29 -0.11
N THR A 73 -11.22 4.58 0.15
CA THR A 73 -10.97 5.58 -0.90
C THR A 73 -9.49 5.91 -1.05
N SER A 74 -9.15 6.60 -2.14
CA SER A 74 -7.81 7.14 -2.39
C SER A 74 -7.74 8.66 -2.19
N MET A 75 -8.63 9.23 -1.37
CA MET A 75 -8.60 10.67 -1.07
C MET A 75 -7.42 11.00 -0.15
N GLY A 76 -7.20 10.18 0.86
CA GLY A 76 -6.02 10.16 1.70
C GLY A 76 -5.01 9.10 1.23
N VAL A 77 -3.93 8.96 1.99
CA VAL A 77 -2.90 7.95 1.72
C VAL A 77 -3.42 6.54 2.02
N SER A 78 -2.93 5.55 1.27
CA SER A 78 -3.12 4.15 1.63
C SER A 78 -2.41 3.85 2.95
N LEU A 79 -3.09 3.16 3.86
CA LEU A 79 -2.55 2.71 5.15
C LEU A 79 -1.89 1.34 5.04
N ASP A 80 -2.22 0.57 3.99
CA ASP A 80 -1.57 -0.71 3.70
C ASP A 80 -0.05 -0.53 3.63
N GLY A 81 0.68 -1.41 4.31
CA GLY A 81 2.15 -1.42 4.31
C GLY A 81 2.82 -0.43 5.27
N LEU A 82 2.08 0.46 5.93
CA LEU A 82 2.67 1.41 6.88
C LEU A 82 3.34 0.72 8.07
N GLY A 83 2.83 -0.43 8.49
CA GLY A 83 3.41 -1.25 9.55
C GLY A 83 4.79 -1.84 9.21
N SER A 84 5.21 -1.81 7.94
CA SER A 84 6.58 -2.14 7.54
C SER A 84 7.55 -0.95 7.68
N LYS A 85 7.05 0.26 7.95
CA LYS A 85 7.85 1.49 8.03
C LYS A 85 7.95 2.03 9.45
N HIS A 86 6.89 1.87 10.24
CA HIS A 86 6.75 2.46 11.56
C HIS A 86 6.15 1.46 12.55
N ASP A 87 6.43 1.67 13.83
CA ASP A 87 5.93 0.86 14.93
C ASP A 87 4.68 1.48 15.60
N VAL A 88 4.16 0.76 16.60
CA VAL A 88 2.99 1.19 17.38
C VAL A 88 3.21 2.55 18.04
N ASP A 89 4.40 2.80 18.58
CA ASP A 89 4.70 4.05 19.30
C ASP A 89 4.70 5.25 18.36
N TYR A 90 5.27 5.10 17.16
CA TYR A 90 5.19 6.11 16.12
C TYR A 90 3.74 6.40 15.75
N PHE A 91 2.92 5.38 15.48
CA PHE A 91 1.52 5.61 15.09
C PHE A 91 0.71 6.26 16.21
N TYR A 92 0.87 5.80 17.45
CA TYR A 92 0.22 6.42 18.60
C TYR A 92 0.61 7.91 18.72
N ALA A 93 1.91 8.21 18.64
CA ALA A 93 2.40 9.57 18.72
C ALA A 93 1.89 10.43 17.54
N PHE A 94 1.88 9.87 16.32
CA PHE A 94 1.39 10.57 15.13
C PHE A 94 -0.11 10.87 15.22
N LEU A 95 -0.94 9.90 15.62
CA LEU A 95 -2.38 10.12 15.76
C LEU A 95 -2.70 11.19 16.82
N LYS A 96 -1.87 11.29 17.87
CA LYS A 96 -2.02 12.26 18.95
C LYS A 96 -1.46 13.65 18.61
N LYS A 97 -0.32 13.71 17.92
CA LYS A 97 0.42 14.96 17.60
C LYS A 97 1.08 14.87 16.22
N PRO A 98 0.28 14.90 15.13
CA PRO A 98 0.76 14.54 13.79
C PRO A 98 1.84 15.48 13.26
N GLU A 99 1.68 16.79 13.41
CA GLU A 99 2.65 17.78 12.90
C GLU A 99 3.96 17.78 13.72
N GLN A 100 3.89 17.45 15.01
CA GLN A 100 5.08 17.32 15.84
C GLN A 100 5.90 16.09 15.45
N VAL A 101 5.23 14.95 15.25
CA VAL A 101 5.89 13.69 14.87
C VAL A 101 6.38 13.73 13.43
N TYR A 102 5.59 14.32 12.53
CA TYR A 102 5.95 14.45 11.12
C TYR A 102 6.98 15.56 10.85
N GLY A 103 7.12 16.53 11.76
CA GLY A 103 8.06 17.65 11.63
C GLY A 103 7.65 18.71 10.60
N SER A 104 6.42 18.63 10.08
CA SER A 104 5.88 19.62 9.14
C SER A 104 4.35 19.66 9.18
N LYS A 105 3.77 20.68 8.55
CA LYS A 105 2.32 20.84 8.45
C LYS A 105 1.71 19.72 7.61
N THR A 106 0.79 18.97 8.19
CA THR A 106 0.00 17.93 7.52
C THR A 106 -1.22 18.54 6.81
N MET A 107 -1.86 17.81 5.89
CA MET A 107 -3.07 18.29 5.21
C MET A 107 -4.32 18.14 6.08
N ASP A 108 -4.69 16.90 6.42
CA ASP A 108 -5.99 16.62 7.05
C ASP A 108 -5.92 16.29 8.55
N HIS A 109 -4.79 15.73 9.03
CA HIS A 109 -4.58 15.49 10.46
C HIS A 109 -4.01 16.72 11.16
N GLY A 110 -4.30 16.95 12.44
CA GLY A 110 -3.71 18.02 13.25
C GLY A 110 -4.74 18.87 13.97
N ALA A 111 -4.38 20.08 14.38
CA ALA A 111 -5.33 20.98 15.03
C ALA A 111 -6.45 21.43 14.06
N PRO A 112 -7.64 21.80 14.58
CA PRO A 112 -8.70 22.42 13.78
C PRO A 112 -8.17 23.61 12.95
N PRO A 113 -8.71 23.85 11.74
CA PRO A 113 -9.98 23.36 11.20
C PRO A 113 -9.87 22.17 10.23
N LYS A 114 -8.86 21.30 10.38
CA LYS A 114 -8.65 20.20 9.43
C LYS A 114 -9.67 19.06 9.60
N ASP A 115 -9.96 18.36 8.50
CA ASP A 115 -11.02 17.34 8.45
C ASP A 115 -10.81 16.18 9.44
N ALA A 116 -9.57 15.76 9.68
CA ALA A 116 -9.23 14.70 10.63
C ALA A 116 -8.72 15.26 11.98
N ALA A 117 -9.09 16.48 12.36
CA ALA A 117 -8.68 17.06 13.64
C ALA A 117 -9.21 16.26 14.85
N TYR A 118 -10.41 15.68 14.71
CA TYR A 118 -11.04 14.84 15.74
C TYR A 118 -10.19 13.63 16.16
N VAL A 119 -9.28 13.17 15.30
CA VAL A 119 -8.44 11.99 15.59
C VAL A 119 -7.57 12.23 16.81
N SER A 120 -7.04 13.45 16.97
CA SER A 120 -6.19 13.78 18.14
C SER A 120 -6.98 13.86 19.46
N GLU A 121 -8.32 13.90 19.37
CA GLU A 121 -9.25 13.97 20.50
C GLU A 121 -9.83 12.59 20.88
N LEU A 122 -9.54 11.54 20.10
CA LEU A 122 -9.97 10.19 20.45
C LEU A 122 -9.36 9.73 21.78
N PRO A 123 -10.05 8.85 22.53
CA PRO A 123 -9.51 8.31 23.78
C PRO A 123 -8.15 7.64 23.57
N ASP A 124 -7.23 7.82 24.52
CA ASP A 124 -5.86 7.24 24.42
C ASP A 124 -5.87 5.72 24.21
N ALA A 125 -6.86 5.01 24.76
CA ALA A 125 -7.04 3.58 24.52
C ALA A 125 -7.40 3.27 23.05
N GLU A 126 -8.28 4.06 22.42
CA GLU A 126 -8.62 3.91 21.01
C GLU A 126 -7.43 4.26 20.11
N LEU A 127 -6.67 5.30 20.46
CA LEU A 127 -5.45 5.67 19.72
C LEU A 127 -4.40 4.56 19.74
N ARG A 128 -4.18 3.92 20.90
CA ARG A 128 -3.26 2.77 21.01
C ARG A 128 -3.76 1.57 20.23
N THR A 129 -5.05 1.25 20.34
CA THR A 129 -5.66 0.15 19.59
C THR A 129 -5.54 0.38 18.08
N MET A 130 -5.76 1.61 17.61
CA MET A 130 -5.57 2.02 16.22
C MET A 130 -4.10 1.90 15.80
N ALA A 131 -3.17 2.31 16.66
CA ALA A 131 -1.74 2.20 16.39
C ALA A 131 -1.28 0.75 16.22
N VAL A 132 -1.83 -0.18 17.01
CA VAL A 132 -1.59 -1.63 16.82
C VAL A 132 -2.08 -2.08 15.45
N PHE A 133 -3.33 -1.76 15.09
CA PHE A 133 -3.87 -2.08 13.76
C PHE A 133 -2.98 -1.56 12.62
N LEU A 134 -2.56 -0.29 12.68
CA LEU A 134 -1.69 0.32 11.66
C LEU A 134 -0.31 -0.36 11.59
N SER A 135 0.26 -0.75 12.73
CA SER A 135 1.54 -1.47 12.79
C SER A 135 1.48 -2.88 12.21
N GLU A 136 0.29 -3.47 12.17
CA GLU A 136 0.06 -4.81 11.63
C GLU A 136 -0.32 -4.80 10.14
N LEU A 137 -0.56 -3.62 9.55
CA LEU A 137 -0.68 -3.45 8.10
C LEU A 137 0.70 -3.52 7.43
N LYS A 138 1.20 -4.73 7.21
CA LYS A 138 2.55 -4.96 6.68
C LYS A 138 2.56 -5.29 5.19
N SER A 139 3.66 -4.94 4.54
CA SER A 139 3.95 -5.28 3.16
C SER A 139 5.42 -5.67 2.98
N ASP A 140 5.64 -6.64 2.10
CA ASP A 140 6.98 -7.06 1.69
C ASP A 140 7.52 -6.13 0.60
N GLN A 141 8.84 -6.16 0.44
CA GLN A 141 9.54 -5.46 -0.62
C GLN A 141 8.93 -5.76 -2.00
N GLY A 142 8.67 -4.71 -2.78
CA GLY A 142 8.09 -4.82 -4.11
C GLY A 142 6.58 -4.96 -4.15
N SER A 143 5.89 -4.97 -3.00
CA SER A 143 4.46 -4.68 -2.96
C SER A 143 4.19 -3.27 -3.49
N SER A 144 3.03 -3.04 -4.10
CA SER A 144 2.57 -1.69 -4.45
C SER A 144 2.37 -0.79 -3.22
N SER A 145 2.23 -1.37 -2.04
CA SER A 145 2.17 -0.71 -0.75
C SER A 145 3.48 -0.75 0.02
N SER A 146 4.57 -1.21 -0.59
CA SER A 146 5.89 -1.21 0.04
C SER A 146 6.55 0.15 -0.12
N PHE A 147 7.23 0.60 0.93
CA PHE A 147 8.18 1.71 0.82
C PHE A 147 9.43 1.32 0.01
N VAL A 148 9.73 0.03 -0.05
CA VAL A 148 10.96 -0.53 -0.61
C VAL A 148 10.66 -1.06 -2.02
N PRO A 149 11.36 -0.58 -3.07
CA PRO A 149 11.12 -1.04 -4.44
C PRO A 149 11.47 -2.53 -4.58
N PRO A 150 10.95 -3.24 -5.60
CA PRO A 150 11.30 -4.63 -5.87
C PRO A 150 12.83 -4.85 -5.90
N LYS A 151 13.26 -6.05 -5.54
CA LYS A 151 14.69 -6.41 -5.56
C LYS A 151 15.23 -6.36 -7.00
N GLY A 152 16.43 -5.82 -7.14
CA GLY A 152 17.16 -5.74 -8.41
C GLY A 152 17.06 -4.37 -9.07
N ASP A 153 17.81 -4.21 -10.15
CA ASP A 153 17.78 -3.02 -10.99
C ASP A 153 16.88 -3.23 -12.20
N SER A 154 16.28 -2.15 -12.70
CA SER A 154 15.45 -2.19 -13.89
C SER A 154 16.06 -1.28 -14.94
N SER A 155 16.62 -1.89 -15.98
CA SER A 155 17.20 -1.17 -17.11
C SER A 155 16.20 -0.22 -17.77
N PHE A 156 14.90 -0.55 -17.71
CA PHE A 156 13.84 0.34 -18.16
C PHE A 156 13.71 1.58 -17.28
N ILE A 157 13.67 1.43 -15.95
CA ILE A 157 13.58 2.56 -15.02
C ILE A 157 14.81 3.44 -15.14
N ASP A 158 16.01 2.84 -15.18
CA ASP A 158 17.26 3.57 -15.31
C ASP A 158 17.29 4.36 -16.64
N ALA A 159 16.86 3.75 -17.75
CA ALA A 159 16.74 4.45 -19.05
C ALA A 159 15.70 5.60 -19.02
N MET A 160 14.59 5.43 -18.30
CA MET A 160 13.60 6.50 -18.13
C MET A 160 14.16 7.65 -17.28
N LEU A 161 14.90 7.36 -16.22
CA LEU A 161 15.55 8.40 -15.42
C LEU A 161 16.62 9.13 -16.24
N ASP A 162 17.43 8.41 -17.02
CA ASP A 162 18.44 9.01 -17.91
C ASP A 162 17.83 9.93 -18.97
N MET A 163 16.66 9.56 -19.52
CA MET A 163 16.01 10.34 -20.57
C MET A 163 15.24 11.56 -20.06
N TRP A 164 14.62 11.46 -18.87
CA TRP A 164 13.63 12.44 -18.41
C TRP A 164 14.05 13.22 -17.16
N ALA A 165 14.97 12.72 -16.33
CA ALA A 165 15.38 13.43 -15.12
C ALA A 165 16.48 14.46 -15.44
N PRO A 166 16.34 15.72 -15.01
CA PRO A 166 17.40 16.71 -15.15
C PRO A 166 18.70 16.28 -14.45
N ASP A 167 19.86 16.59 -15.03
CA ASP A 167 21.17 16.20 -14.46
C ASP A 167 21.36 16.67 -13.02
N GLY A 168 20.84 17.86 -12.69
CA GLY A 168 20.90 18.45 -11.35
C GLY A 168 20.15 17.65 -10.28
N TRP A 169 19.19 16.79 -10.65
CA TRP A 169 18.45 15.98 -9.68
C TRP A 169 19.30 14.89 -9.06
N ARG A 170 20.28 14.34 -9.80
CA ARG A 170 21.20 13.33 -9.26
C ARG A 170 22.06 13.87 -8.12
N ALA A 171 22.30 15.18 -8.10
CA ALA A 171 23.02 15.85 -7.01
C ALA A 171 22.13 16.15 -5.80
N GLN A 172 20.80 16.26 -6.00
CA GLN A 172 19.85 16.63 -4.95
C GLN A 172 19.20 15.42 -4.28
N TYR A 173 18.96 14.35 -5.03
CA TYR A 173 18.24 13.17 -4.58
C TYR A 173 19.11 11.93 -4.68
N LYS A 174 19.22 11.20 -3.57
CA LYS A 174 19.93 9.91 -3.52
C LYS A 174 18.98 8.80 -3.95
N ASP A 175 19.47 7.86 -4.76
CA ASP A 175 18.72 6.66 -5.10
C ASP A 175 18.34 5.89 -3.82
N ILE A 176 17.07 5.54 -3.70
CA ILE A 176 16.55 4.78 -2.55
C ILE A 176 17.30 3.45 -2.39
N ARG A 177 17.74 2.81 -3.48
CA ARG A 177 18.54 1.58 -3.47
C ARG A 177 19.86 1.78 -2.73
N ASP A 178 20.50 2.93 -2.91
CA ASP A 178 21.75 3.25 -2.22
C ASP A 178 21.53 3.70 -0.78
N TRP A 179 20.39 4.34 -0.49
CA TRP A 179 19.99 4.63 0.89
C TRP A 179 19.76 3.32 1.68
N MET A 180 19.11 2.33 1.07
CA MET A 180 18.85 1.02 1.69
C MET A 180 20.14 0.23 1.94
N LYS A 181 21.14 0.29 1.05
CA LYS A 181 22.45 -0.34 1.29
C LYS A 181 23.17 0.23 2.52
N THR A 182 22.95 1.51 2.82
CA THR A 182 23.60 2.21 3.95
C THR A 182 22.87 2.10 5.28
N LYS A 183 21.65 1.57 5.29
CA LYS A 183 20.88 1.26 6.50
C LYS A 183 20.53 -0.21 6.45
N PRO A 184 21.40 -1.10 6.99
CA PRO A 184 21.06 -2.50 7.05
C PRO A 184 19.75 -2.64 7.82
N GLN A 185 18.91 -3.57 7.36
CA GLN A 185 17.65 -4.00 7.95
C GLN A 185 17.82 -4.59 9.38
N GLU A 186 18.96 -4.34 10.04
CA GLU A 186 19.35 -4.83 11.37
C GLU A 186 18.83 -3.95 12.52
N GLU A 187 18.40 -2.71 12.27
CA GLU A 187 17.72 -1.92 13.33
C GLU A 187 16.20 -2.17 13.43
N GLN A 188 15.61 -2.97 12.53
CA GLN A 188 14.14 -3.14 12.45
C GLN A 188 13.60 -4.46 13.05
N HIS A 189 14.46 -5.39 13.46
CA HIS A 189 14.04 -6.69 14.02
C HIS A 189 14.69 -7.05 15.37
N GLU A 190 15.65 -6.26 15.89
CA GLU A 190 16.46 -6.64 17.05
C GLU A 190 16.24 -5.79 18.32
N ALA A 191 15.06 -5.19 18.47
CA ALA A 191 14.57 -4.71 19.77
C ALA A 191 13.39 -5.55 20.29
N LYS A 192 13.68 -6.86 20.46
CA LYS A 192 13.18 -7.77 21.52
C LYS A 192 11.72 -8.24 21.44
N HIS A 193 11.46 -9.57 21.50
CA HIS A 193 11.42 -10.39 22.72
C HIS A 193 10.45 -9.85 23.77
#